data_AF-A0A940HIP9-F1
#
_entry.id   AF-A0A940HIP9-F1
#
_cell.length_a   1.000
_cell.length_b   1.000
_cell.length_c   1.000
_cell.angle_alpha   90.00
_cell.angle_beta   90.00
_cell.angle_gamma   90.00
#
_symmetry.space_group_name_H-M   'P 1'
#
loop_
_entity.id
_entity.type
_entity.pdbx_description
1 polymer ?
#
loop_
_entity_poly.entity_id
_entity_poly.type
_entity_poly.pdbx_seq_one_letter_code
_entity_poly.pdbx_strand_id
1 'polypeptide(L)'
;VGPKVHFFSAVMVFLGSMFSAVWIVVANSWQQTPAGFHIVGEGLEARAEITDFWAMVFNPSSVERLTHVWIGCFLAGAFLVLSVNAWYILKRRHLDTAIRSFKIALVVATVASLLQLVAGHSSADGVSKNQPAKLAALEGHFDSLARADMYLIGHVNNKTQEVTGLRIPGGLSFLIHGNFSEPVKGLNAFPEDERPKQVNAIFQFYHIMVGCGMLMIGMTLLACYFWWRKKLFDKRWLMVAFVWAVLLPQIANQAGWFAAEMGRQPWVVYGLLKTSDALSKSVTAHQVLFSLILFLLVYFILFLLFLYLLNRKIKHGPVDYGTKEHIDEGSKRDNPIMTHGA
;
A
#
# COMPACT_ATOMS: atom_id res chain seq x y z
N VAL A 1 23.29 -6.93 26.49
CA VAL A 1 22.65 -7.93 25.58
C VAL A 1 23.66 -8.31 24.50
N GLY A 2 23.93 -9.61 24.29
CA GLY A 2 24.89 -10.04 23.27
C GLY A 2 24.38 -9.82 21.83
N PRO A 3 25.26 -9.69 20.82
CA PRO A 3 24.85 -9.42 19.43
C PRO A 3 23.84 -10.44 18.86
N LYS A 4 24.00 -11.72 19.20
CA LYS A 4 23.09 -12.79 18.77
C LYS A 4 21.68 -12.63 19.36
N VAL A 5 21.59 -12.28 20.64
CA VAL A 5 20.31 -12.06 21.33
C VAL A 5 19.62 -10.82 20.78
N HIS A 6 20.37 -9.73 20.55
CA HIS A 6 19.81 -8.53 19.94
C HIS A 6 19.29 -8.79 18.51
N PHE A 7 20.04 -9.52 17.69
CA PHE A 7 19.58 -9.91 16.34
C PHE A 7 18.33 -10.80 16.40
N PHE A 8 18.30 -11.79 17.29
CA PHE A 8 17.11 -12.63 17.49
C PHE A 8 15.89 -11.77 17.89
N SER A 9 16.04 -10.84 18.83
CA SER A 9 14.97 -9.92 19.21
C SER A 9 14.47 -9.07 18.04
N ALA A 10 15.37 -8.55 17.20
CA ALA A 10 15.00 -7.80 16.01
C ALA A 10 14.20 -8.66 15.00
N VAL A 11 14.57 -9.93 14.82
CA VAL A 11 13.82 -10.88 13.99
C VAL A 11 12.44 -11.16 14.59
N MET A 12 12.32 -11.30 15.91
CA MET A 12 11.01 -11.50 16.55
C MET A 12 10.09 -10.28 16.39
N VAL A 13 10.62 -9.06 16.48
CA VAL A 13 9.85 -7.82 16.20
C VAL A 13 9.37 -7.80 14.75
N PHE A 14 10.25 -8.17 13.82
CA PHE A 14 9.90 -8.30 12.40
C PHE A 14 8.77 -9.33 12.20
N LEU A 15 8.90 -10.53 12.75
CA LEU A 15 7.87 -11.58 12.63
C LEU A 15 6.55 -11.16 13.27
N GLY A 16 6.57 -10.57 14.47
CA GLY A 16 5.37 -10.05 15.12
C GLY A 16 4.65 -9.00 14.28
N SER A 17 5.40 -8.14 13.59
CA SER A 17 4.84 -7.14 12.67
C SER A 17 4.17 -7.80 11.46
N MET A 18 4.79 -8.85 10.91
CA MET A 18 4.23 -9.63 9.80
C MET A 18 2.96 -10.38 10.21
N PHE A 19 2.95 -11.01 11.39
CA PHE A 19 1.77 -11.71 11.93
C PHE A 19 0.59 -10.78 12.20
N SER A 20 0.84 -9.55 12.66
CA SER A 20 -0.21 -8.53 12.81
C SER A 20 -0.92 -8.27 11.47
N ALA A 21 -0.13 -8.12 10.39
CA ALA A 21 -0.66 -7.92 9.06
C ALA A 21 -1.47 -9.13 8.55
N VAL A 22 -1.09 -10.37 8.88
CA VAL A 22 -1.87 -11.57 8.49
C VAL A 22 -3.32 -11.44 8.93
N TRP A 23 -3.55 -11.24 10.23
CA TRP A 23 -4.90 -11.32 10.78
C TRP A 23 -5.79 -10.14 10.34
N ILE A 24 -5.23 -8.94 10.25
CA ILE A 24 -6.01 -7.78 9.82
C ILE A 24 -6.34 -7.84 8.32
N VAL A 25 -5.40 -8.35 7.49
CA VAL A 25 -5.65 -8.50 6.05
C VAL A 25 -6.60 -9.67 5.78
N VAL A 26 -6.55 -10.76 6.56
CA VAL A 26 -7.53 -11.85 6.48
C VAL A 26 -8.94 -11.31 6.75
N ALA A 27 -9.12 -10.54 7.84
CA ALA A 27 -10.42 -9.95 8.16
C ALA A 27 -10.96 -9.06 7.03
N ASN A 28 -10.11 -8.18 6.49
CA ASN A 28 -10.52 -7.31 5.38
C ASN A 28 -10.70 -8.10 4.06
N SER A 29 -9.97 -9.19 3.83
CA SER A 29 -10.13 -10.07 2.65
C SER A 29 -11.42 -10.87 2.71
N TRP A 30 -11.82 -11.31 3.90
CA TRP A 30 -13.12 -11.91 4.08
C TRP A 30 -14.26 -10.95 3.73
N GLN A 31 -14.12 -9.65 4.01
CA GLN A 31 -15.13 -8.68 3.58
C GLN A 31 -15.19 -8.46 2.06
N GLN A 32 -14.12 -8.79 1.32
CA GLN A 32 -14.05 -8.70 -0.14
C GLN A 32 -14.56 -9.99 -0.79
N THR A 33 -14.15 -11.15 -0.29
CA THR A 33 -14.52 -12.47 -0.80
C THR A 33 -14.92 -13.39 0.37
N PRO A 34 -16.15 -13.25 0.90
CA PRO A 34 -16.60 -14.03 2.06
C PRO A 34 -16.64 -15.54 1.75
N ALA A 35 -16.12 -16.36 2.66
CA ALA A 35 -16.14 -17.82 2.56
C ALA A 35 -16.17 -18.46 3.96
N GLY A 36 -16.53 -19.76 4.05
CA GLY A 36 -16.51 -20.52 5.30
C GLY A 36 -17.54 -20.08 6.34
N PHE A 37 -18.71 -19.59 5.91
CA PHE A 37 -19.77 -19.12 6.80
C PHE A 37 -21.16 -19.54 6.29
N HIS A 38 -22.16 -19.44 7.15
CA HIS A 38 -23.57 -19.41 6.78
C HIS A 38 -24.28 -18.27 7.50
N ILE A 39 -25.40 -17.79 6.94
CA ILE A 39 -26.20 -16.72 7.56
C ILE A 39 -27.28 -17.36 8.43
N VAL A 40 -27.37 -16.92 9.69
CA VAL A 40 -28.41 -17.32 10.65
C VAL A 40 -29.25 -16.10 11.01
N GLY A 41 -30.57 -16.26 11.02
CA GLY A 41 -31.52 -15.18 11.32
C GLY A 41 -32.01 -14.44 10.07
N GLU A 42 -32.91 -13.48 10.28
CA GLU A 42 -33.51 -12.66 9.23
C GLU A 42 -33.46 -11.17 9.59
N GLY A 43 -33.44 -10.31 8.57
CA GLY A 43 -33.45 -8.86 8.75
C GLY A 43 -32.26 -8.35 9.56
N LEU A 44 -32.53 -7.56 10.59
CA LEU A 44 -31.51 -6.93 11.44
C LEU A 44 -30.83 -7.90 12.41
N GLU A 45 -31.43 -9.07 12.65
CA GLU A 45 -30.88 -10.10 13.55
C GLU A 45 -30.01 -11.12 12.78
N ALA A 46 -29.88 -10.95 11.46
CA ALA A 46 -29.07 -11.82 10.62
C ALA A 46 -27.58 -11.67 10.97
N ARG A 47 -26.91 -12.80 11.22
CA ARG A 47 -25.47 -12.85 11.52
C ARG A 47 -24.78 -13.94 10.71
N ALA A 48 -23.52 -13.71 10.38
CA ALA A 48 -22.66 -14.70 9.75
C ALA A 48 -22.02 -15.58 10.83
N GLU A 49 -22.35 -16.87 10.84
CA GLU A 49 -21.72 -17.86 11.71
C GLU A 49 -20.69 -18.69 10.93
N ILE A 50 -19.47 -18.76 11.46
CA ILE A 50 -18.34 -19.46 10.83
C ILE A 50 -18.61 -20.96 10.87
N THR A 51 -18.59 -21.59 9.69
CA THR A 51 -18.70 -23.05 9.53
C THR A 51 -17.35 -23.70 9.32
N ASP A 52 -16.42 -23.01 8.65
CA ASP A 52 -15.06 -23.46 8.41
C ASP A 52 -14.09 -22.29 8.61
N PHE A 53 -13.28 -22.39 9.68
CA PHE A 53 -12.30 -21.38 10.03
C PHE A 53 -11.21 -21.23 8.96
N TRP A 54 -10.74 -22.33 8.36
CA TRP A 54 -9.65 -22.28 7.39
C TRP A 54 -10.14 -21.79 6.03
N ALA A 55 -11.36 -22.12 5.63
CA ALA A 55 -11.97 -21.53 4.44
C ALA A 55 -12.21 -20.01 4.61
N MET A 56 -12.54 -19.55 5.82
CA MET A 56 -12.65 -18.12 6.14
C MET A 56 -11.29 -17.42 6.07
N VAL A 57 -10.25 -18.02 6.65
CA VAL A 57 -8.88 -17.47 6.67
C VAL A 57 -8.27 -17.45 5.27
N PHE A 58 -8.32 -18.57 4.56
CA PHE A 58 -7.81 -18.74 3.20
C PHE A 58 -8.91 -18.56 2.15
N ASN A 59 -9.73 -17.53 2.34
CA ASN A 59 -10.71 -17.13 1.33
C ASN A 59 -10.03 -16.75 -0.01
N PRO A 60 -10.78 -16.68 -1.12
CA PRO A 60 -10.21 -16.58 -2.46
C PRO A 60 -9.21 -15.46 -2.70
N SER A 61 -9.28 -14.35 -1.94
CA SER A 61 -8.38 -13.21 -2.09
C SER A 61 -7.31 -13.08 -1.00
N SER A 62 -7.40 -13.81 0.12
CA SER A 62 -6.55 -13.60 1.30
C SER A 62 -5.05 -13.64 1.00
N VAL A 63 -4.57 -14.68 0.31
CA VAL A 63 -3.12 -14.91 0.10
C VAL A 63 -2.53 -13.86 -0.84
N GLU A 64 -3.23 -13.56 -1.93
CA GLU A 64 -2.81 -12.58 -2.94
C GLU A 64 -2.74 -11.19 -2.31
N ARG A 65 -3.77 -10.81 -1.54
CA ARG A 65 -3.83 -9.52 -0.85
C ARG A 65 -2.79 -9.39 0.25
N LEU A 66 -2.59 -10.43 1.05
CA LEU A 66 -1.55 -10.44 2.09
C LEU A 66 -0.16 -10.25 1.49
N THR A 67 0.14 -10.99 0.42
CA THR A 67 1.41 -10.88 -0.29
C THR A 67 1.61 -9.46 -0.83
N HIS A 68 0.58 -8.90 -1.47
CA HIS A 68 0.62 -7.54 -2.00
C HIS A 68 0.84 -6.47 -0.91
N VAL A 69 0.19 -6.62 0.25
CA VAL A 69 0.34 -5.71 1.40
C VAL A 69 1.73 -5.80 2.02
N TRP A 70 2.24 -7.01 2.26
CA TRP A 70 3.58 -7.19 2.83
C TRP A 70 4.68 -6.57 1.97
N ILE A 71 4.63 -6.79 0.66
CA ILE A 71 5.62 -6.20 -0.25
C ILE A 71 5.48 -4.67 -0.27
N GLY A 72 4.26 -4.13 -0.24
CA GLY A 72 4.00 -2.69 -0.13
C GLY A 72 4.58 -2.07 1.15
N CYS A 73 4.52 -2.79 2.28
CA CYS A 73 5.18 -2.40 3.53
C CYS A 73 6.71 -2.42 3.41
N PHE A 74 7.28 -3.44 2.76
CA PHE A 74 8.73 -3.48 2.52
C PHE A 74 9.20 -2.34 1.63
N LEU A 75 8.43 -1.98 0.59
CA LEU A 75 8.72 -0.82 -0.24
C LEU A 75 8.68 0.48 0.57
N ALA A 76 7.66 0.68 1.40
CA ALA A 76 7.57 1.86 2.27
C ALA A 76 8.81 2.00 3.18
N GLY A 77 9.25 0.91 3.80
CA GLY A 77 10.45 0.91 4.65
C GLY A 77 11.74 1.10 3.86
N ALA A 78 11.92 0.37 2.75
CA ALA A 78 13.15 0.44 1.95
C ALA A 78 13.35 1.82 1.32
N PHE A 79 12.29 2.46 0.81
CA PHE A 79 12.37 3.80 0.23
C PHE A 79 12.59 4.89 1.29
N LEU A 80 12.12 4.71 2.53
CA LEU A 80 12.51 5.58 3.65
C LEU A 80 14.02 5.50 3.91
N VAL A 81 14.58 4.28 3.97
CA VAL A 81 16.02 4.08 4.16
C VAL A 81 16.80 4.66 2.97
N LEU A 82 16.36 4.46 1.73
CA LEU A 82 16.99 5.05 0.54
C LEU A 82 16.97 6.58 0.59
N SER A 83 15.84 7.19 0.93
CA SER A 83 15.68 8.64 1.01
C SER A 83 16.62 9.28 2.03
N VAL A 84 16.65 8.75 3.25
CA VAL A 84 17.53 9.25 4.32
C VAL A 84 18.99 9.14 3.93
N ASN A 85 19.41 7.99 3.40
CA ASN A 85 20.80 7.78 3.00
C ASN A 85 21.20 8.59 1.76
N ALA A 86 20.29 8.78 0.80
CA ALA A 86 20.51 9.70 -0.32
C ALA A 86 20.74 11.13 0.16
N TRP A 87 19.97 11.58 1.17
CA TRP A 87 20.16 12.90 1.78
C TRP A 87 21.54 13.03 2.45
N TYR A 88 21.97 12.02 3.22
CA TYR A 88 23.31 12.00 3.81
C TYR A 88 24.42 12.05 2.77
N ILE A 89 24.29 11.29 1.67
CA ILE A 89 25.26 11.29 0.56
C ILE A 89 25.33 12.68 -0.09
N LEU A 90 24.18 13.31 -0.36
CA LEU A 90 24.13 14.67 -0.92
C LEU A 90 24.74 15.73 -0.01
N LYS A 91 24.60 15.56 1.31
CA LYS A 91 25.18 16.46 2.32
C LYS A 91 26.60 16.08 2.73
N ARG A 92 27.17 15.02 2.16
CA ARG A 92 28.49 14.47 2.51
C ARG A 92 28.63 14.17 4.01
N ARG A 93 27.59 13.59 4.62
CA ARG A 93 27.55 13.18 6.04
C ARG A 93 27.51 11.66 6.17
N HIS A 94 28.16 11.10 7.18
CA HIS A 94 28.14 9.67 7.50
C HIS A 94 28.34 8.74 6.28
N LEU A 95 29.26 9.10 5.37
CA LEU A 95 29.31 8.55 4.01
C LEU A 95 29.46 7.03 3.98
N ASP A 96 30.32 6.45 4.81
CA ASP A 96 30.56 5.00 4.82
C ASP A 96 29.29 4.22 5.19
N THR A 97 28.61 4.67 6.24
CA THR A 97 27.34 4.09 6.68
C THR A 97 26.24 4.33 5.65
N ALA A 98 26.16 5.54 5.09
CA ALA A 98 25.12 5.92 4.16
C ALA A 98 25.21 5.13 2.85
N ILE A 99 26.42 4.98 2.29
CA ILE A 99 26.66 4.23 1.05
C ILE A 99 26.33 2.75 1.24
N ARG A 100 26.76 2.13 2.34
CA ARG A 100 26.47 0.72 2.64
C ARG A 100 24.97 0.49 2.83
N SER A 101 24.32 1.34 3.61
CA SER A 101 22.88 1.24 3.89
C SER A 101 22.05 1.46 2.63
N PHE A 102 22.43 2.43 1.79
CA PHE A 102 21.77 2.70 0.52
C PHE A 102 21.83 1.47 -0.40
N LYS A 103 22.99 0.82 -0.53
CA LYS A 103 23.13 -0.38 -1.37
C LYS A 103 22.25 -1.54 -0.91
N ILE A 104 22.20 -1.81 0.40
CA ILE A 104 21.36 -2.87 0.97
C ILE A 104 19.87 -2.55 0.70
N ALA A 105 19.45 -1.33 1.01
CA ALA A 105 18.08 -0.90 0.78
C ALA A 105 17.70 -0.90 -0.70
N LEU A 106 18.65 -0.61 -1.60
CA LEU A 106 18.43 -0.65 -3.04
C LEU A 106 18.15 -2.06 -3.53
N VAL A 107 18.89 -3.07 -3.04
CA VAL A 107 18.61 -4.48 -3.38
C VAL A 107 17.21 -4.87 -2.91
N VAL A 108 16.87 -4.57 -1.67
CA VAL A 108 15.54 -4.87 -1.10
C VAL A 108 14.44 -4.17 -1.90
N ALA A 109 14.58 -2.88 -2.19
CA ALA A 109 13.61 -2.11 -2.96
C ALA A 109 13.46 -2.64 -4.40
N THR A 110 14.56 -3.02 -5.05
CA THR A 110 14.53 -3.59 -6.41
C THR A 110 13.76 -4.90 -6.43
N VAL A 111 14.12 -5.84 -5.55
CA VAL A 111 13.45 -7.15 -5.46
C VAL A 111 11.98 -6.97 -5.08
N ALA A 112 11.68 -6.17 -4.05
CA ALA A 112 10.32 -5.91 -3.61
C ALA A 112 9.48 -5.25 -4.71
N SER A 113 10.02 -4.28 -5.46
CA SER A 113 9.26 -3.59 -6.52
C SER A 113 8.92 -4.51 -7.69
N LEU A 114 9.82 -5.42 -8.07
CA LEU A 114 9.56 -6.43 -9.09
C LEU A 114 8.55 -7.48 -8.60
N LEU A 115 8.67 -7.94 -7.35
CA LEU A 115 7.68 -8.83 -6.74
C LEU A 115 6.31 -8.18 -6.60
N GLN A 116 6.25 -6.86 -6.32
CA GLN A 116 5.01 -6.10 -6.25
C GLN A 116 4.26 -6.11 -7.58
N LEU A 117 4.98 -6.03 -8.71
CA LEU A 117 4.38 -6.09 -10.04
C LEU A 117 3.69 -7.44 -10.26
N VAL A 118 4.36 -8.54 -9.91
CA VAL A 118 3.81 -9.90 -10.02
C VAL A 118 2.62 -10.09 -9.07
N ALA A 119 2.76 -9.68 -7.82
CA ALA A 119 1.69 -9.75 -6.82
C ALA A 119 0.48 -8.89 -7.21
N GLY A 120 0.71 -7.73 -7.84
CA GLY A 120 -0.34 -6.87 -8.37
C GLY A 120 -1.10 -7.53 -9.51
N HIS A 121 -0.40 -8.15 -10.45
CA HIS A 121 -1.03 -8.89 -11.54
C HIS A 121 -1.88 -10.07 -11.01
N SER A 122 -1.32 -10.87 -10.09
CA SER A 122 -2.07 -11.96 -9.44
C SER A 122 -3.32 -11.44 -8.71
N SER A 123 -3.21 -10.31 -8.00
CA SER A 123 -4.36 -9.72 -7.32
C SER A 123 -5.42 -9.20 -8.31
N ALA A 124 -5.02 -8.67 -9.47
CA ALA A 124 -5.95 -8.22 -10.50
C ALA A 124 -6.70 -9.40 -11.15
N ASP A 125 -6.01 -10.51 -11.39
CA ASP A 125 -6.62 -11.77 -11.85
C ASP A 125 -7.62 -12.31 -10.83
N GLY A 126 -7.27 -12.33 -9.54
CA GLY A 126 -8.19 -12.69 -8.45
C GLY A 126 -9.44 -11.79 -8.39
N VAL A 127 -9.27 -10.47 -8.60
CA VAL A 127 -10.39 -9.52 -8.68
C VAL A 127 -11.26 -9.77 -9.92
N SER A 128 -10.66 -10.13 -11.07
CA SER A 128 -11.42 -10.45 -12.28
C SER A 128 -12.41 -11.59 -12.10
N LYS A 129 -12.02 -12.60 -11.32
CA LYS A 129 -12.81 -13.80 -11.04
C LYS A 129 -13.87 -13.56 -9.97
N ASN A 130 -13.49 -12.86 -8.89
CA ASN A 130 -14.33 -12.77 -7.69
C ASN A 130 -15.13 -11.46 -7.59
N GLN A 131 -14.68 -10.38 -8.21
CA GLN A 131 -15.28 -9.05 -8.15
C GLN A 131 -15.21 -8.31 -9.51
N PRO A 132 -15.81 -8.84 -10.58
CA PRO A 132 -15.68 -8.29 -11.93
C PRO A 132 -16.18 -6.84 -12.06
N ALA A 133 -17.22 -6.44 -11.32
CA ALA A 133 -17.69 -5.05 -11.30
C ALA A 133 -16.62 -4.08 -10.76
N LYS A 134 -15.79 -4.52 -9.81
CA LYS A 134 -14.66 -3.74 -9.30
C LYS A 134 -13.58 -3.60 -10.35
N LEU A 135 -13.21 -4.70 -11.03
CA LEU A 135 -12.24 -4.63 -12.13
C LEU A 135 -12.68 -3.66 -13.22
N ALA A 136 -13.94 -3.76 -13.63
CA ALA A 136 -14.52 -2.86 -14.62
C ALA A 136 -14.45 -1.39 -14.16
N ALA A 137 -14.63 -1.11 -12.87
CA ALA A 137 -14.46 0.24 -12.32
C ALA A 137 -13.00 0.72 -12.27
N LEU A 138 -12.03 -0.17 -12.00
CA LEU A 138 -10.59 0.16 -11.98
C LEU A 138 -10.09 0.58 -13.37
N GLU A 139 -10.60 -0.08 -14.41
CA GLU A 139 -10.19 0.13 -15.81
C GLU A 139 -11.15 1.05 -16.59
N GLY A 140 -12.26 1.46 -15.98
CA GLY A 140 -13.26 2.34 -16.61
C GLY A 140 -14.03 1.68 -17.75
N HIS A 141 -14.24 0.36 -17.69
CA HIS A 141 -14.92 -0.42 -18.72
C HIS A 141 -16.44 -0.47 -18.47
N PHE A 142 -17.22 0.26 -19.29
CA PHE A 142 -18.67 0.36 -19.11
C PHE A 142 -19.47 -0.69 -19.90
N ASP A 143 -19.05 -1.02 -21.12
CA ASP A 143 -19.78 -1.92 -22.01
C ASP A 143 -20.08 -3.27 -21.36
N SER A 144 -21.31 -3.76 -21.49
CA SER A 144 -21.77 -4.97 -20.79
C SER A 144 -20.89 -6.18 -21.11
N LEU A 145 -20.56 -6.40 -22.38
CA LEU A 145 -19.64 -7.44 -22.82
C LEU A 145 -18.97 -7.02 -24.13
N ALA A 146 -17.73 -6.53 -24.03
CA ALA A 146 -16.97 -6.08 -25.17
C ALA A 146 -15.48 -6.26 -24.95
N ARG A 147 -14.70 -6.17 -26.03
CA ARG A 147 -13.24 -6.05 -25.94
C ARG A 147 -12.88 -4.84 -25.08
N ALA A 148 -12.03 -5.05 -24.08
CA ALA A 148 -11.66 -3.99 -23.15
C ALA A 148 -10.26 -3.46 -23.44
N ASP A 149 -10.18 -2.14 -23.58
CA ASP A 149 -8.91 -1.43 -23.71
C ASP A 149 -8.28 -1.22 -22.33
N MET A 150 -6.95 -1.18 -22.26
CA MET A 150 -6.24 -0.81 -21.04
C MET A 150 -5.84 0.65 -21.12
N TYR A 151 -6.25 1.46 -20.15
CA TYR A 151 -5.82 2.85 -20.07
C TYR A 151 -4.51 2.97 -19.29
N LEU A 152 -3.61 3.84 -19.75
CA LEU A 152 -2.39 4.18 -19.02
C LEU A 152 -2.62 5.41 -18.15
N ILE A 153 -3.31 6.40 -18.72
CA ILE A 153 -3.76 7.62 -18.07
C ILE A 153 -5.07 8.00 -18.75
N GLY A 154 -6.08 8.37 -17.97
CA GLY A 154 -7.35 8.83 -18.51
C GLY A 154 -8.23 9.53 -17.49
N HIS A 155 -9.39 9.98 -17.94
CA HIS A 155 -10.45 10.56 -17.12
C HIS A 155 -11.78 9.90 -17.48
N VAL A 156 -12.50 9.46 -16.45
CA VAL A 156 -13.78 8.78 -16.61
C VAL A 156 -14.91 9.78 -16.40
N ASN A 157 -15.82 9.85 -17.37
CA ASN A 157 -17.07 10.58 -17.22
C ASN A 157 -18.21 9.61 -16.89
N ASN A 158 -18.58 9.56 -15.61
CA ASN A 158 -19.65 8.64 -15.16
C ASN A 158 -21.02 8.94 -15.78
N LYS A 159 -21.26 10.17 -16.28
CA LYS A 159 -22.56 10.54 -16.89
C LYS A 159 -22.66 10.05 -18.34
N THR A 160 -21.58 10.20 -19.10
CA THR A 160 -21.54 9.73 -20.50
C THR A 160 -21.07 8.29 -20.63
N GLN A 161 -20.55 7.69 -19.54
CA GLN A 161 -19.97 6.35 -19.51
C GLN A 161 -18.79 6.18 -20.47
N GLU A 162 -17.99 7.23 -20.62
CA GLU A 162 -16.84 7.28 -21.51
C GLU A 162 -15.55 7.53 -20.75
N VAL A 163 -14.45 6.98 -21.27
CA VAL A 163 -13.10 7.21 -20.77
C VAL A 163 -12.26 7.85 -21.85
N THR A 164 -11.75 9.04 -21.56
CA THR A 164 -10.84 9.77 -22.45
C THR A 164 -9.42 9.63 -21.92
N GLY A 165 -8.46 9.33 -22.79
CA GLY A 165 -7.08 9.12 -22.32
C GLY A 165 -6.20 8.35 -23.29
N LEU A 166 -4.97 8.09 -22.84
CA LEU A 166 -4.03 7.23 -23.54
C LEU A 166 -4.36 5.77 -23.23
N ARG A 167 -4.76 5.02 -24.27
CA ARG A 167 -5.16 3.62 -24.16
C ARG A 167 -4.35 2.71 -25.07
N ILE A 168 -4.23 1.45 -24.66
CA ILE A 168 -3.72 0.34 -25.44
C ILE A 168 -4.93 -0.51 -25.85
N PRO A 169 -5.31 -0.52 -27.14
CA PRO A 169 -6.48 -1.24 -27.61
C PRO A 169 -6.41 -2.74 -27.29
N GLY A 170 -7.46 -3.29 -26.68
CA GLY A 170 -7.51 -4.69 -26.24
C GLY A 170 -6.52 -5.07 -25.11
N GLY A 171 -5.84 -4.09 -24.51
CA GLY A 171 -4.82 -4.35 -23.50
C GLY A 171 -5.37 -5.06 -22.26
N LEU A 172 -6.57 -4.69 -21.81
CA LEU A 172 -7.18 -5.31 -20.63
C LEU A 172 -7.64 -6.74 -20.95
N SER A 173 -8.23 -6.95 -22.12
CA SER A 173 -8.54 -8.29 -22.63
C SER A 173 -7.30 -9.19 -22.66
N PHE A 174 -6.16 -8.66 -23.13
CA PHE A 174 -4.89 -9.41 -23.12
C PHE A 174 -4.40 -9.72 -21.70
N LEU A 175 -4.50 -8.78 -20.76
CA LEU A 175 -4.04 -9.00 -19.39
C LEU A 175 -4.87 -10.06 -18.65
N ILE A 176 -6.17 -10.18 -18.94
CA ILE A 176 -7.05 -11.13 -18.26
C ILE A 176 -7.01 -12.50 -18.96
N HIS A 177 -7.11 -12.52 -20.30
CA HIS A 177 -7.34 -13.74 -21.07
C HIS A 177 -6.12 -14.19 -21.90
N GLY A 178 -5.06 -13.38 -21.98
CA GLY A 178 -3.93 -13.59 -22.89
C GLY A 178 -4.26 -13.31 -24.37
N ASN A 179 -5.45 -12.77 -24.65
CA ASN A 179 -5.94 -12.48 -26.00
C ASN A 179 -6.53 -11.07 -26.09
N PHE A 180 -6.11 -10.28 -27.07
CA PHE A 180 -6.60 -8.91 -27.30
C PHE A 180 -8.07 -8.82 -27.68
N SER A 181 -8.72 -9.90 -28.11
CA SER A 181 -10.09 -9.88 -28.63
C SER A 181 -11.15 -10.44 -27.68
N GLU A 182 -10.75 -11.12 -26.61
CA GLU A 182 -11.70 -11.78 -25.71
C GLU A 182 -12.49 -10.74 -24.91
N PRO A 183 -13.84 -10.83 -24.86
CA PRO A 183 -14.65 -9.79 -24.24
C PRO A 183 -14.61 -9.88 -22.71
N VAL A 184 -14.60 -8.71 -22.07
CA VAL A 184 -14.60 -8.56 -20.62
C VAL A 184 -15.95 -7.97 -20.20
N LYS A 185 -16.49 -8.45 -19.08
CA LYS A 185 -17.73 -7.90 -18.50
C LYS A 185 -17.47 -6.50 -17.95
N GLY A 186 -18.20 -5.50 -18.44
CA GLY A 186 -18.13 -4.13 -17.92
C GLY A 186 -19.26 -3.79 -16.94
N LEU A 187 -19.26 -2.54 -16.50
CA LEU A 187 -20.16 -2.06 -15.44
C LEU A 187 -21.65 -2.16 -15.80
N ASN A 188 -22.02 -2.06 -17.08
CA ASN A 188 -23.42 -2.15 -17.51
C ASN A 188 -23.96 -3.58 -17.55
N ALA A 189 -23.13 -4.60 -17.28
CA ALA A 189 -23.59 -5.97 -17.07
C ALA A 189 -24.14 -6.23 -15.65
N PHE A 190 -23.94 -5.28 -14.72
CA PHE A 190 -24.32 -5.43 -13.31
C PHE A 190 -25.44 -4.44 -12.94
N PRO A 191 -26.32 -4.79 -11.98
CA PRO A 191 -27.34 -3.87 -11.49
C PRO A 191 -26.72 -2.55 -10.96
N GLU A 192 -27.42 -1.43 -11.17
CA GLU A 192 -26.89 -0.11 -10.81
C GLU A 192 -26.68 0.09 -9.31
N ASP A 193 -27.42 -0.65 -8.49
CA ASP A 193 -27.37 -0.63 -7.04
C ASP A 193 -26.33 -1.59 -6.45
N GLU A 194 -25.65 -2.38 -7.30
CA GLU A 194 -24.59 -3.31 -6.93
C GLU A 194 -23.20 -2.89 -7.42
N ARG A 195 -23.13 -1.90 -8.33
CA ARG A 195 -21.88 -1.39 -8.89
C ARG A 195 -21.28 -0.21 -8.10
N PRO A 196 -19.96 -0.02 -8.12
CA PRO A 196 -19.33 1.15 -7.51
C PRO A 196 -19.76 2.46 -8.20
N LYS A 197 -20.21 3.44 -7.42
CA LYS A 197 -20.73 4.72 -7.96
C LYS A 197 -19.64 5.72 -8.35
N GLN A 198 -18.51 5.71 -7.65
CA GLN A 198 -17.43 6.68 -7.82
C GLN A 198 -16.36 6.17 -8.79
N VAL A 199 -16.77 5.74 -9.99
CA VAL A 199 -15.90 5.07 -10.98
C VAL A 199 -14.65 5.89 -11.31
N ASN A 200 -14.79 7.19 -11.62
CA ASN A 200 -13.61 8.02 -11.88
C ASN A 200 -12.61 8.05 -10.72
N ALA A 201 -13.06 8.17 -9.47
CA ALA A 201 -12.14 8.17 -8.33
C ALA A 201 -11.40 6.83 -8.22
N ILE A 202 -12.12 5.71 -8.35
CA ILE A 202 -11.55 4.36 -8.33
C ILE A 202 -10.50 4.20 -9.43
N PHE A 203 -10.83 4.61 -10.66
CA PHE A 203 -9.93 4.62 -11.80
C PHE A 203 -8.66 5.45 -11.51
N GLN A 204 -8.80 6.69 -11.03
CA GLN A 204 -7.63 7.54 -10.73
C GLN A 204 -6.72 6.91 -9.68
N PHE A 205 -7.29 6.43 -8.57
CA PHE A 205 -6.49 5.83 -7.50
C PHE A 205 -5.75 4.57 -7.96
N TYR A 206 -6.40 3.72 -8.77
CA TYR A 206 -5.76 2.56 -9.36
C TYR A 206 -4.58 2.94 -10.27
N HIS A 207 -4.77 3.89 -11.18
CA HIS A 207 -3.71 4.32 -12.09
C HIS A 207 -2.57 5.07 -11.38
N ILE A 208 -2.87 5.85 -10.33
CA ILE A 208 -1.84 6.49 -9.47
C ILE A 208 -1.01 5.42 -8.77
N MET A 209 -1.63 4.38 -8.23
CA MET A 209 -0.95 3.26 -7.58
C MET A 209 -0.02 2.55 -8.56
N VAL A 210 -0.53 2.14 -9.73
CA VAL A 210 0.26 1.47 -10.78
C VAL A 210 1.39 2.37 -11.27
N GLY A 211 1.11 3.65 -11.54
CA GLY A 211 2.11 4.63 -11.97
C GLY A 211 3.24 4.82 -10.97
N CYS A 212 2.93 4.90 -9.67
CA CYS A 212 3.94 4.94 -8.62
C CYS A 212 4.76 3.64 -8.55
N GLY A 213 4.11 2.48 -8.71
CA GLY A 213 4.77 1.18 -8.77
C GLY A 213 5.78 1.10 -9.92
N MET A 214 5.36 1.46 -11.13
CA MET A 214 6.24 1.47 -12.31
C MET A 214 7.38 2.48 -12.18
N LEU A 215 7.12 3.65 -11.58
CA LEU A 215 8.16 4.63 -11.30
C LEU A 215 9.20 4.10 -10.30
N MET A 216 8.77 3.43 -9.22
CA MET A 216 9.68 2.81 -8.25
C MET A 216 10.54 1.71 -8.88
N ILE A 217 9.97 0.89 -9.77
CA ILE A 217 10.72 -0.11 -10.55
C ILE A 217 11.77 0.59 -11.43
N GLY A 218 11.35 1.59 -12.21
CA GLY A 218 12.25 2.35 -13.07
C GLY A 218 13.41 3.01 -12.32
N MET A 219 13.11 3.63 -11.17
CA MET A 219 14.13 4.27 -10.32
C MET A 219 15.14 3.27 -9.76
N THR A 220 14.68 2.14 -9.23
CA THR A 220 15.55 1.13 -8.63
C THR A 220 16.40 0.41 -9.67
N LEU A 221 15.82 0.04 -10.82
CA LEU A 221 16.56 -0.56 -11.94
C LEU A 221 17.61 0.41 -12.50
N LEU A 222 17.27 1.69 -12.66
CA LEU A 222 18.22 2.70 -13.12
C LEU A 222 19.38 2.91 -12.13
N ALA A 223 19.09 2.88 -10.84
CA ALA A 223 20.11 2.92 -9.80
C ALA A 223 21.01 1.68 -9.82
N CYS A 224 20.43 0.49 -10.00
CA CYS A 224 21.19 -0.76 -10.18
C CYS A 224 22.09 -0.70 -11.42
N TYR A 225 21.61 -0.15 -12.54
CA TYR A 225 22.42 0.07 -13.74
C TYR A 225 23.62 0.99 -13.47
N PHE A 226 23.40 2.15 -12.83
CA PHE A 226 24.51 3.03 -12.48
C PHE A 226 25.44 2.45 -11.41
N TRP A 227 24.94 1.58 -10.53
CA TRP A 227 25.76 0.86 -9.56
C TRP A 227 26.69 -0.11 -10.28
N TRP A 228 26.19 -0.90 -11.23
CA TRP A 228 27.00 -1.79 -12.05
C TRP A 228 28.08 -1.02 -12.84
N ARG A 229 27.75 0.18 -13.34
CA ARG A 229 28.70 1.08 -14.02
C ARG A 229 29.64 1.84 -13.08
N LYS A 230 29.59 1.58 -11.76
CA LYS A 230 30.35 2.26 -10.70
C LYS A 230 30.17 3.79 -10.65
N LYS A 231 29.02 4.30 -11.12
CA LYS A 231 28.69 5.74 -11.20
C LYS A 231 27.45 6.15 -10.41
N LEU A 232 26.88 5.27 -9.58
CA LEU A 232 25.63 5.49 -8.83
C LEU A 232 25.67 6.80 -8.01
N PHE A 233 26.72 6.99 -7.23
CA PHE A 233 26.81 8.12 -6.30
C PHE A 233 27.36 9.40 -6.94
N ASP A 234 27.86 9.32 -8.18
CA ASP A 234 28.33 10.49 -8.93
C ASP A 234 27.15 11.31 -9.49
N LYS A 235 25.99 10.67 -9.68
CA LYS A 235 24.79 11.29 -10.26
C LYS A 235 23.98 11.99 -9.18
N ARG A 236 24.31 13.26 -8.93
CA ARG A 236 23.61 14.12 -7.96
C ARG A 236 22.09 14.15 -8.18
N TRP A 237 21.62 14.24 -9.42
CA TRP A 237 20.19 14.27 -9.75
C TRP A 237 19.46 12.99 -9.29
N LEU A 238 20.12 11.84 -9.39
CA LEU A 238 19.54 10.55 -8.99
C LEU A 238 19.40 10.48 -7.47
N MET A 239 20.40 10.95 -6.72
CA MET A 239 20.30 11.04 -5.26
C MET A 239 19.20 12.03 -4.83
N VAL A 240 19.04 13.16 -5.53
CA VAL A 240 17.93 14.10 -5.27
C VAL A 240 16.58 13.43 -5.51
N ALA A 241 16.45 12.64 -6.57
CA ALA A 241 15.23 11.86 -6.82
C ALA A 241 14.95 10.88 -5.68
N PHE A 242 15.96 10.15 -5.18
CA PHE A 242 15.80 9.23 -4.05
C PHE A 242 15.42 9.92 -2.73
N VAL A 243 15.86 11.15 -2.48
CA VAL A 243 15.41 11.92 -1.30
C VAL A 243 13.89 12.08 -1.31
N TRP A 244 13.29 12.37 -2.45
CA TRP A 244 11.83 12.52 -2.56
C TRP A 244 11.08 11.20 -2.77
N ALA A 245 11.78 10.13 -3.13
CA ALA A 245 11.17 8.84 -3.43
C ALA A 245 10.45 8.18 -2.24
N VAL A 246 10.70 8.63 -1.00
CA VAL A 246 9.94 8.20 0.19
C VAL A 246 8.44 8.46 0.07
N LEU A 247 8.03 9.45 -0.72
CA LEU A 247 6.61 9.78 -0.93
C LEU A 247 5.89 8.75 -1.83
N LEU A 248 6.61 8.12 -2.75
CA LEU A 248 6.03 7.21 -3.75
C LEU A 248 5.29 6.01 -3.12
N PRO A 249 5.89 5.20 -2.24
CA PRO A 249 5.18 4.09 -1.62
C PRO A 249 4.05 4.55 -0.69
N GLN A 250 4.16 5.74 -0.08
CA GLN A 250 3.09 6.27 0.76
C GLN A 250 1.86 6.63 -0.07
N ILE A 251 2.06 7.32 -1.20
CA ILE A 251 1.00 7.64 -2.15
C ILE A 251 0.42 6.36 -2.76
N ALA A 252 1.28 5.44 -3.20
CA ALA A 252 0.85 4.17 -3.80
C ALA A 252 0.01 3.33 -2.82
N ASN A 253 0.43 3.22 -1.56
CA ASN A 253 -0.31 2.48 -0.55
C ASN A 253 -1.69 3.11 -0.28
N GLN A 254 -1.76 4.43 -0.13
CA GLN A 254 -3.05 5.10 0.07
C GLN A 254 -3.96 4.93 -1.15
N ALA A 255 -3.43 5.18 -2.35
CA ALA A 255 -4.18 5.02 -3.58
C ALA A 255 -4.66 3.56 -3.79
N GLY A 256 -3.81 2.57 -3.49
CA GLY A 256 -4.19 1.15 -3.54
C GLY A 256 -5.30 0.78 -2.56
N TRP A 257 -5.23 1.26 -1.31
CA TRP A 257 -6.30 1.07 -0.33
C TRP A 257 -7.60 1.76 -0.76
N PHE A 258 -7.54 3.00 -1.26
CA PHE A 258 -8.71 3.69 -1.80
C PHE A 258 -9.32 2.91 -2.99
N ALA A 259 -8.51 2.46 -3.94
CA ALA A 259 -8.99 1.68 -5.08
C ALA A 259 -9.64 0.35 -4.63
N ALA A 260 -9.04 -0.35 -3.68
CA ALA A 260 -9.55 -1.62 -3.16
C ALA A 260 -10.87 -1.45 -2.37
N GLU A 261 -10.98 -0.42 -1.55
CA GLU A 261 -12.11 -0.22 -0.63
C GLU A 261 -13.26 0.56 -1.27
N MET A 262 -12.96 1.60 -2.06
CA MET A 262 -13.99 2.30 -2.84
C MET A 262 -14.53 1.40 -3.96
N GLY A 263 -13.70 0.54 -4.54
CA GLY A 263 -14.13 -0.45 -5.51
C GLY A 263 -15.02 -1.56 -4.94
N ARG A 264 -15.09 -1.72 -3.61
CA ARG A 264 -16.01 -2.63 -2.93
C ARG A 264 -17.39 -1.99 -2.70
N GLN A 265 -17.46 -0.67 -2.66
CA GLN A 265 -18.75 0.02 -2.53
C GLN A 265 -19.70 -0.44 -3.66
N PRO A 266 -20.99 -0.66 -3.38
CA PRO A 266 -21.74 -0.23 -2.19
C PRO A 266 -21.77 -1.24 -1.03
N TRP A 267 -20.85 -2.21 -0.99
CA TRP A 267 -20.83 -3.27 -0.01
C TRP A 267 -19.86 -3.02 1.15
N VAL A 268 -20.30 -3.34 2.36
CA VAL A 268 -19.43 -3.53 3.55
C VAL A 268 -19.00 -4.99 3.65
N VAL A 269 -19.84 -5.93 3.24
CA VAL A 269 -19.40 -7.31 2.99
C VAL A 269 -19.94 -7.66 1.63
N TYR A 270 -19.03 -7.93 0.68
CA TYR A 270 -19.37 -8.05 -0.73
C TYR A 270 -20.48 -9.10 -0.95
N GLY A 271 -21.57 -8.67 -1.59
CA GLY A 271 -22.75 -9.50 -1.86
C GLY A 271 -23.64 -9.82 -0.65
N LEU A 272 -23.31 -9.36 0.56
CA LEU A 272 -24.03 -9.72 1.79
C LEU A 272 -24.60 -8.51 2.55
N LEU A 273 -23.80 -7.45 2.74
CA LEU A 273 -24.18 -6.31 3.57
C LEU A 273 -23.86 -5.00 2.84
N LYS A 274 -24.90 -4.20 2.53
CA LYS A 274 -24.73 -2.88 1.91
C LYS A 274 -24.31 -1.83 2.95
N THR A 275 -23.54 -0.83 2.52
CA THR A 275 -23.09 0.29 3.37
C THR A 275 -24.26 1.10 3.95
N SER A 276 -25.38 1.21 3.22
CA SER A 276 -26.59 1.87 3.70
C SER A 276 -27.21 1.19 4.93
N ASP A 277 -26.98 -0.12 5.07
CA ASP A 277 -27.65 -0.95 6.09
C ASP A 277 -26.73 -1.20 7.28
N ALA A 278 -25.43 -0.89 7.15
CA ALA A 278 -24.41 -1.11 8.18
C ALA A 278 -24.22 0.08 9.14
N LEU A 279 -24.92 1.20 8.93
CA LEU A 279 -24.75 2.40 9.75
C LEU A 279 -25.49 2.30 11.09
N SER A 280 -24.87 2.82 12.16
CA SER A 280 -25.50 2.83 13.49
C SER A 280 -26.65 3.84 13.53
N LYS A 281 -27.87 3.33 13.75
CA LYS A 281 -29.09 4.16 13.84
C LYS A 281 -29.15 5.03 15.11
N SER A 282 -28.32 4.74 16.12
CA SER A 282 -28.32 5.45 17.40
C SER A 282 -27.42 6.69 17.42
N VAL A 283 -26.57 6.88 16.40
CA VAL A 283 -25.59 7.98 16.36
C VAL A 283 -26.09 9.08 15.43
N THR A 284 -26.15 10.30 15.94
CA THR A 284 -26.60 11.46 15.16
C THR A 284 -25.48 12.00 14.25
N ALA A 285 -25.86 12.61 13.12
CA ALA A 285 -24.90 13.19 12.17
C ALA A 285 -23.96 14.23 12.82
N HIS A 286 -24.46 15.01 13.78
CA HIS A 286 -23.67 16.01 14.51
C HIS A 286 -22.59 15.36 15.39
N GLN A 287 -22.89 14.23 16.04
CA GLN A 287 -21.91 13.48 16.84
C GLN A 287 -20.80 12.92 15.94
N VAL A 288 -21.16 12.38 14.77
CA VAL A 288 -20.19 11.89 13.78
C VAL A 288 -19.30 13.04 13.32
N LEU A 289 -19.88 14.16 12.90
CA LEU A 289 -19.12 15.32 12.43
C LEU A 289 -18.18 15.87 13.49
N PHE A 290 -18.66 16.01 14.73
CA PHE A 290 -17.83 16.46 15.85
C PHE A 290 -16.64 15.51 16.08
N SER A 291 -16.89 14.20 16.12
CA SER A 291 -15.83 13.21 16.30
C SER A 291 -14.82 13.22 15.14
N LEU A 292 -15.28 13.40 13.90
CA LEU A 292 -14.41 13.50 12.72
C LEU A 292 -13.51 14.74 12.79
N ILE A 293 -14.04 15.89 13.18
CA ILE A 293 -13.25 17.12 13.37
C ILE A 293 -12.21 16.91 14.48
N LEU A 294 -12.60 16.31 15.59
CA LEU A 294 -11.70 16.02 16.71
C LEU A 294 -10.57 15.07 16.29
N PHE A 295 -10.89 13.96 15.63
CA PHE A 295 -9.88 13.01 15.15
C PHE A 295 -8.96 13.64 14.10
N LEU A 296 -9.50 14.44 13.17
CA LEU A 296 -8.71 15.17 12.19
C LEU A 296 -7.70 16.09 12.87
N LEU A 297 -8.12 16.86 13.87
CA LEU A 297 -7.25 17.77 14.61
C LEU A 297 -6.15 17.01 15.36
N VAL A 298 -6.51 15.96 16.11
CA VAL A 298 -5.55 15.16 16.87
C VAL A 298 -4.53 14.49 15.94
N TYR A 299 -4.99 13.86 14.86
CA TYR A 299 -4.11 13.20 13.90
C TYR A 299 -3.23 14.17 13.13
N PHE A 300 -3.73 15.37 12.83
CA PHE A 300 -2.93 16.42 12.21
C PHE A 300 -1.79 16.88 13.13
N ILE A 301 -2.06 17.10 14.42
CA ILE A 301 -1.02 17.47 15.40
C ILE A 301 0.01 16.35 15.54
N LEU A 302 -0.44 15.10 15.69
CA LEU A 302 0.46 13.95 15.80
C LEU A 302 1.32 13.78 14.54
N PHE A 303 0.77 14.04 13.37
CA PHE A 303 1.50 14.00 12.12
C PHE A 303 2.58 15.09 12.04
N LEU A 304 2.27 16.33 12.45
CA LEU A 304 3.28 17.40 12.52
C LEU A 304 4.38 17.07 13.53
N LEU A 305 4.03 16.53 14.69
CA LEU A 305 4.99 16.09 15.70
C LEU A 305 5.88 14.96 15.17
N PHE A 306 5.30 13.98 14.47
CA PHE A 306 6.04 12.90 13.82
C PHE A 306 7.05 13.45 12.80
N LEU A 307 6.63 14.34 11.90
CA LEU A 307 7.52 14.96 10.91
C LEU A 307 8.64 15.77 11.57
N TYR A 308 8.32 16.52 12.62
CA TYR A 308 9.29 17.28 13.40
C TYR A 308 10.34 16.36 14.03
N LEU A 309 9.90 15.32 14.75
CA LEU A 309 10.79 14.37 15.44
C LEU A 309 11.62 13.56 14.45
N LEU A 310 11.02 13.08 13.36
CA LEU A 310 11.71 12.33 12.33
C LEU A 310 12.80 13.18 11.67
N ASN A 311 12.47 14.41 11.26
CA ASN A 311 13.43 15.33 10.66
C ASN A 311 14.54 15.73 11.65
N ARG A 312 14.20 15.94 12.93
CA ARG A 312 15.18 16.21 14.00
C ARG A 312 16.15 15.04 14.15
N LYS A 313 15.66 13.80 14.16
CA LYS A 313 16.50 12.59 14.27
C LYS A 313 17.37 12.35 13.04
N ILE A 314 16.83 12.54 11.83
CA ILE A 314 17.62 12.45 10.59
C ILE A 314 18.72 13.52 10.55
N LYS A 315 18.42 14.76 10.96
CA LYS A 315 19.42 15.84 10.96
C LYS A 315 20.53 15.64 12.00
N HIS A 316 20.18 15.07 13.16
CA HIS A 316 21.14 14.72 14.21
C HIS A 316 22.09 13.61 13.73
N GLY A 317 21.58 12.63 12.99
CA GLY A 317 22.40 11.55 12.45
C GLY A 317 22.60 10.39 13.43
N PRO A 318 23.28 9.31 12.99
CA PRO A 318 23.72 8.24 13.88
C PRO A 318 24.79 8.75 14.86
N VAL A 319 24.71 8.32 16.12
CA VAL A 319 25.70 8.61 17.15
C VAL A 319 27.02 7.94 16.76
N ASP A 320 28.09 8.73 16.66
CA ASP A 320 29.43 8.20 16.41
C ASP A 320 29.97 7.62 17.73
N TYR A 321 29.94 6.29 17.89
CA TYR A 321 30.42 5.60 19.10
C TYR A 321 31.92 5.84 19.40
N GLY A 322 32.66 6.50 18.49
CA GLY A 322 34.05 6.93 18.69
C GLY A 322 34.22 8.33 19.29
N THR A 323 33.15 9.12 19.42
CA THR A 323 33.21 10.48 19.97
C THR A 323 32.29 10.58 21.18
N LYS A 324 32.82 10.89 22.36
CA LYS A 324 31.99 11.15 23.56
C LYS A 324 31.15 12.41 23.30
N GLU A 325 29.89 12.24 22.90
CA GLU A 325 28.94 13.34 22.78
C GLU A 325 28.58 13.89 24.16
N HIS A 326 28.50 15.22 24.27
CA HIS A 326 27.92 15.87 25.44
C HIS A 326 26.40 15.70 25.41
N ILE A 327 25.89 14.72 26.14
CA ILE A 327 24.46 14.44 26.25
C ILE A 327 23.81 15.54 27.11
N ASP A 328 22.88 16.29 26.53
CA ASP A 328 22.04 17.27 27.22
C ASP A 328 21.26 16.61 28.37
N GLU A 329 21.20 17.24 29.55
CA GLU A 329 20.74 16.57 30.78
C GLU A 329 19.31 16.05 30.68
N GLY A 330 18.42 16.75 29.97
CA GLY A 330 17.06 16.31 29.71
C GLY A 330 16.93 15.11 28.76
N SER A 331 18.02 14.68 28.11
CA SER A 331 18.08 13.52 27.21
C SER A 331 18.89 12.35 27.77
N LYS A 332 19.46 12.50 28.98
CA LYS A 332 20.05 11.38 29.74
C LYS A 332 18.91 10.43 30.12
N ARG A 333 18.69 9.41 29.29
CA ARG A 333 18.05 8.19 29.78
C ARG A 333 19.11 7.50 30.62
N ASP A 334 18.83 7.27 31.90
CA ASP A 334 19.64 6.41 32.76
C ASP A 334 19.67 5.01 32.15
N ASN A 335 20.61 4.82 31.22
CA ASN A 335 20.78 3.59 30.50
C ASN A 335 21.99 2.91 31.14
N PRO A 336 21.78 1.93 32.04
CA PRO A 336 22.84 1.35 32.88
C PRO A 336 23.91 0.58 32.07
N ILE A 337 23.78 0.53 30.74
CA ILE A 337 24.73 -0.08 29.82
C ILE A 337 25.82 0.92 29.37
N MET A 338 25.57 2.24 29.46
CA MET A 338 26.50 3.28 29.02
C MET A 338 27.49 3.73 30.12
N THR A 339 27.38 3.20 31.34
CA THR A 339 28.19 3.61 32.51
C THR A 339 29.41 2.74 32.79
N HIS A 340 29.77 1.78 31.92
CA HIS A 340 31.00 1.02 32.08
C HIS A 340 32.10 1.49 31.13
N GLY A 341 32.98 2.34 31.68
CA GLY A 341 34.23 2.78 31.07
C GLY A 341 34.91 3.82 31.95
N ALA A 342 35.58 3.34 33.01
CA ALA A 342 36.58 4.10 33.74
C ALA A 342 37.78 4.41 32.85
#